data_AF-A0A482VH15-F1
#
_entry.id   AF-A0A482VH15-F1
#
_cell.length_a   1.000
_cell.length_b   1.000
_cell.length_c   1.000
_cell.angle_alpha   90.00
_cell.angle_beta   90.00
_cell.angle_gamma   90.00
#
_symmetry.space_group_name_H-M   'P 1'
#
loop_
_entity.id
_entity.type
_entity.pdbx_description
1 polymer ?
#
loop_
_entity_poly.entity_id
_entity_poly.type
_entity_poly.pdbx_seq_one_letter_code
_entity_poly.pdbx_strand_id
1 'polypeptide(L)'
;MVTKVSENANNFPQWKVEQGLLYKLIPSQSPLPSNSREWKVVVPKSQCVEVIRSNHDSPLSSHFERTNLTVGTVTRCYIKSHREWDRELAKIQQAINTARHEVTGDTSQSAT
;
A
#
# COMPACT_ATOMS: atom_id res chain seq x y z
N MET A 1 -14.47 -20.28 11.43
CA MET A 1 -15.18 -18.98 11.46
C MET A 1 -16.44 -19.04 10.61
N VAL A 2 -16.33 -19.44 9.32
CA VAL A 2 -17.46 -19.67 8.41
C VAL A 2 -18.58 -20.53 9.05
N THR A 3 -18.24 -21.72 9.54
CA THR A 3 -19.18 -22.66 10.19
C THR A 3 -19.91 -22.05 11.39
N LYS A 4 -19.20 -21.26 12.22
CA LYS A 4 -19.78 -20.61 13.41
C LYS A 4 -20.78 -19.51 13.05
N VAL A 5 -20.52 -18.78 11.97
CA VAL A 5 -21.39 -17.70 11.48
C VAL A 5 -22.61 -18.27 10.75
N SER A 6 -22.46 -19.37 10.00
CA SER A 6 -23.59 -20.04 9.35
C SER A 6 -24.55 -20.69 10.34
N GLU A 7 -24.05 -21.26 11.43
CA GLU A 7 -24.88 -21.91 12.45
C GLU A 7 -25.61 -20.92 13.36
N ASN A 8 -25.06 -19.73 13.59
CA ASN A 8 -25.56 -18.76 14.56
C ASN A 8 -25.56 -17.32 14.02
N ALA A 9 -26.18 -17.09 12.86
CA ALA A 9 -26.16 -15.80 12.16
C ALA A 9 -26.64 -14.61 13.03
N ASN A 10 -27.65 -14.82 13.88
CA ASN A 10 -28.21 -13.76 14.75
C ASN A 10 -27.21 -13.22 15.79
N ASN A 11 -26.21 -14.01 16.19
CA ASN A 11 -25.19 -13.57 17.14
C ASN A 11 -24.08 -12.75 16.48
N PHE A 12 -24.03 -12.70 15.15
CA PHE A 12 -22.96 -12.04 14.40
C PHE A 12 -23.53 -11.05 13.35
N PRO A 13 -24.22 -9.98 13.76
CA PRO A 13 -24.87 -9.04 12.82
C PRO A 13 -23.88 -8.31 11.89
N GLN A 14 -22.59 -8.29 12.24
CA GLN A 14 -21.52 -7.70 11.43
C GLN A 14 -20.82 -8.71 10.52
N TRP A 15 -21.26 -9.96 10.49
CA TRP A 15 -20.65 -11.03 9.71
C TRP A 15 -21.71 -11.73 8.88
N LYS A 16 -21.34 -12.11 7.67
CA LYS A 16 -22.20 -12.93 6.81
C LYS A 16 -21.37 -13.92 6.03
N VAL A 17 -22.00 -15.02 5.62
CA VAL A 17 -21.42 -15.99 4.72
C VAL A 17 -22.25 -16.00 3.44
N GLU A 18 -21.61 -15.72 2.31
CA GLU A 18 -22.25 -15.75 0.98
C GLU A 18 -21.37 -16.57 0.04
N GLN A 19 -21.97 -17.53 -0.68
CA GLN A 19 -21.25 -18.41 -1.62
C GLN A 19 -20.01 -19.11 -1.01
N GLY A 20 -20.05 -19.42 0.29
CA GLY A 20 -18.94 -20.04 1.02
C GLY A 20 -17.82 -19.08 1.44
N LEU A 21 -17.90 -17.80 1.08
CA LEU A 21 -16.97 -16.75 1.50
C LEU A 21 -17.50 -16.05 2.75
N LEU A 22 -16.58 -15.74 3.68
CA LEU A 22 -16.89 -14.97 4.89
C LEU A 22 -16.72 -13.48 4.59
N TYR A 23 -17.68 -12.66 5.00
CA TYR A 23 -17.62 -11.21 4.90
C TYR A 23 -17.75 -10.57 6.28
N LYS A 24 -17.11 -9.41 6.44
CA LYS A 24 -17.24 -8.55 7.61
C LYS A 24 -17.75 -7.18 7.18
N LEU A 25 -18.76 -6.67 7.90
CA LEU A 25 -19.28 -5.33 7.72
C LEU A 25 -18.28 -4.33 8.30
N ILE A 26 -17.78 -3.42 7.47
CA ILE A 26 -16.82 -2.40 7.86
C ILE A 26 -17.48 -1.03 7.73
N PRO A 27 -17.47 -0.18 8.77
CA PRO A 27 -17.92 1.19 8.65
C PRO A 27 -16.99 1.96 7.72
N SER A 28 -17.55 2.83 6.88
CA SER A 28 -16.79 3.81 6.11
C SER A 28 -15.88 4.61 7.04
N GLN A 29 -14.57 4.62 6.77
CA GLN A 29 -13.60 5.47 7.46
C GLN A 29 -13.44 6.85 6.80
N SER A 30 -14.33 7.21 5.86
CA SER A 30 -14.27 8.51 5.20
C SER A 30 -14.56 9.64 6.19
N PRO A 31 -13.82 10.76 6.15
CA PRO A 31 -14.14 11.97 6.91
C PRO A 31 -15.45 12.63 6.44
N LEU A 32 -15.96 12.24 5.28
CA LEU A 32 -17.28 12.65 4.81
C LEU A 32 -18.34 11.75 5.46
N PRO A 33 -19.46 12.31 5.93
CA PRO A 33 -20.57 11.53 6.46
C PRO A 33 -21.17 10.67 5.36
N SER A 34 -20.64 9.45 5.22
CA SER A 34 -21.13 8.42 4.33
C SER A 34 -21.64 7.28 5.20
N ASN A 35 -22.95 7.06 5.17
CA ASN A 35 -23.59 5.90 5.81
C ASN A 35 -23.31 4.59 5.05
N SER A 36 -22.37 4.59 4.10
CA SER A 36 -22.00 3.43 3.31
C SER A 36 -21.25 2.44 4.20
N ARG A 37 -21.97 1.40 4.65
CA ARG A 37 -21.37 0.24 5.29
C ARG A 37 -21.00 -0.75 4.19
N GLU A 38 -19.73 -1.10 4.10
CA GLU A 38 -19.22 -1.98 3.06
C GLU A 38 -18.99 -3.39 3.61
N TRP A 39 -19.48 -4.39 2.89
CA TRP A 39 -19.16 -5.78 3.16
C TRP A 39 -17.83 -6.13 2.51
N LYS A 40 -16.80 -6.39 3.33
CA LYS A 40 -15.47 -6.77 2.84
C LYS A 40 -15.27 -8.27 3.00
N VAL A 41 -14.73 -8.92 1.97
CA VAL A 41 -14.36 -10.35 2.02
C VAL A 41 -13.24 -10.53 3.04
N VAL A 42 -13.37 -11.53 3.89
CA VAL A 42 -12.36 -11.94 4.86
C VAL A 42 -11.44 -12.93 4.18
N VAL A 43 -10.20 -12.51 3.96
CA VAL A 43 -9.17 -13.36 3.38
C VAL A 43 -8.78 -14.44 4.40
N PRO A 44 -8.83 -15.74 4.04
CA PRO A 44 -8.31 -16.80 4.88
C PRO A 44 -6.82 -16.59 5.18
N LYS A 45 -6.38 -16.91 6.39
CA LYS A 45 -4.96 -16.73 6.80
C LYS A 45 -3.96 -17.40 5.84
N SER A 46 -4.31 -18.55 5.28
CA SER A 46 -3.49 -19.27 4.31
C SER A 46 -3.29 -18.53 2.99
N GLN A 47 -4.22 -17.64 2.62
CA GLN A 47 -4.20 -16.88 1.36
C GLN A 47 -3.68 -15.45 1.53
N CYS A 48 -3.56 -14.94 2.76
CA CYS A 48 -3.11 -13.58 3.04
C CYS A 48 -1.80 -13.23 2.34
N VAL A 49 -0.80 -14.13 2.40
CA VAL A 49 0.52 -13.88 1.80
C VAL A 49 0.41 -13.68 0.30
N GLU A 50 -0.34 -14.54 -0.40
CA GLU A 50 -0.48 -14.45 -1.86
C GLU A 50 -1.32 -13.24 -2.29
N VAL A 51 -2.36 -12.89 -1.53
CA VAL A 51 -3.15 -11.68 -1.79
C VAL A 51 -2.30 -10.43 -1.61
N ILE A 52 -1.47 -10.36 -0.56
CA ILE A 52 -0.55 -9.23 -0.36
C ILE A 52 0.45 -9.17 -1.51
N ARG A 53 1.10 -10.30 -1.83
CA ARG A 53 2.11 -10.39 -2.89
C ARG A 53 1.57 -9.94 -4.25
N SER A 54 0.40 -10.44 -4.66
CA SER A 54 -0.21 -10.10 -5.94
C SER A 54 -0.62 -8.63 -6.07
N ASN A 55 -0.96 -7.96 -4.97
CA ASN A 55 -1.34 -6.55 -4.97
C ASN A 55 -0.16 -5.60 -4.73
N HIS A 56 0.86 -6.05 -3.99
CA HIS A 56 2.05 -5.26 -3.66
C HIS A 56 3.15 -5.39 -4.72
N ASP A 57 3.41 -6.59 -5.23
CA ASP A 57 4.52 -6.86 -6.16
C ASP A 57 4.08 -6.73 -7.62
N SER A 58 2.86 -6.25 -7.87
CA SER A 58 2.42 -5.90 -9.20
C SER A 58 3.26 -4.72 -9.70
N PRO A 59 3.78 -4.74 -10.94
CA PRO A 59 4.50 -3.58 -11.50
C PRO A 59 3.62 -2.32 -11.59
N LEU A 60 2.30 -2.47 -11.45
CA LEU A 60 1.33 -1.38 -11.38
C LEU A 60 1.14 -0.80 -9.96
N SER A 61 1.63 -1.47 -8.91
CA SER A 61 1.72 -0.90 -7.56
C SER A 61 2.77 0.22 -7.47
N SER A 62 3.63 0.31 -8.50
CA SER A 62 4.34 1.44 -9.15
C SER A 62 4.92 2.58 -8.32
N HIS A 63 4.21 3.12 -7.33
CA HIS A 63 4.75 4.23 -6.51
C HIS A 63 5.97 3.81 -5.69
N PHE A 64 5.94 2.61 -5.10
CA PHE A 64 7.03 2.15 -4.24
C PHE A 64 8.25 1.69 -5.04
N GLU A 65 8.04 0.87 -6.07
CA GLU A 65 9.11 0.35 -6.91
C GLU A 65 9.83 1.45 -7.70
N ARG A 66 9.10 2.41 -8.26
CA ARG A 66 9.69 3.55 -8.97
C ARG A 66 10.55 4.41 -8.05
N THR A 67 10.09 4.66 -6.83
CA THR A 67 10.87 5.40 -5.83
C THR A 67 12.14 4.65 -5.47
N ASN A 68 12.07 3.34 -5.25
CA ASN A 68 13.24 2.51 -4.94
C ASN A 68 14.25 2.44 -6.09
N LEU A 69 13.79 2.40 -7.34
CA LEU A 69 14.67 2.45 -8.52
C LEU A 69 15.38 3.80 -8.62
N THR A 70 14.66 4.90 -8.36
CA THR A 70 15.25 6.26 -8.32
C THR A 70 16.30 6.35 -7.22
N VAL A 71 15.99 5.90 -6.00
CA VAL A 71 16.96 5.86 -4.89
C VAL A 71 18.18 5.04 -5.28
N GLY A 72 18.01 3.79 -5.74
CA GLY A 72 19.14 2.95 -6.14
C GLY A 72 19.99 3.54 -7.27
N THR A 73 19.38 4.26 -8.20
CA THR A 73 20.10 4.95 -9.29
C THR A 73 20.91 6.13 -8.76
N VAL A 74 20.30 6.99 -7.94
CA VAL A 74 20.98 8.14 -7.34
C VAL A 74 22.10 7.65 -6.41
N THR A 75 21.87 6.62 -5.60
CA THR A 75 22.89 5.96 -4.77
C THR A 75 24.10 5.51 -5.60
N ARG A 76 23.89 4.86 -6.76
CA ARG A 76 24.99 4.45 -7.67
C ARG A 76 25.77 5.63 -8.25
N CYS A 77 25.14 6.78 -8.41
CA CYS A 77 25.79 7.99 -8.91
C CYS A 77 26.69 8.64 -7.84
N TYR A 78 26.20 8.75 -6.61
CA TYR A 78 26.84 9.52 -5.53
C TYR A 78 27.74 8.69 -4.62
N ILE A 79 27.43 7.42 -4.35
CA ILE A 79 28.19 6.58 -3.43
C ILE A 79 29.24 5.79 -4.21
N LYS A 80 30.49 6.27 -4.20
CA LYS A 80 31.65 5.54 -4.77
C LYS A 80 32.24 4.52 -3.80
N SER A 81 32.11 4.75 -2.49
CA SER A 81 32.53 3.86 -1.42
C SER A 81 31.45 3.78 -0.34
N HIS A 82 31.10 2.58 0.10
CA HIS A 82 30.05 2.37 1.11
C HIS A 82 30.35 3.03 2.46
N ARG A 83 31.62 3.39 2.74
CA ARG A 83 32.01 4.08 3.98
C ARG A 83 31.53 5.54 4.04
N GLU A 84 31.18 6.12 2.90
CA GLU A 84 30.81 7.54 2.78
C GLU A 84 29.30 7.74 2.68
N TRP A 85 28.51 6.66 2.77
CA TRP A 85 27.06 6.69 2.51
C TRP A 85 26.34 7.77 3.31
N ASP A 86 26.65 7.88 4.60
CA ASP A 86 26.03 8.83 5.54
C ASP A 86 26.30 10.30 5.15
N ARG A 87 27.49 10.59 4.60
CA ARG A 87 27.86 11.93 4.11
C ARG A 87 27.09 12.33 2.86
N GLU A 88 26.74 11.35 2.04
CA GLU A 88 26.11 11.57 0.73
C GLU A 88 24.57 11.55 0.82
N LEU A 89 23.97 11.06 1.92
CA LEU A 89 22.52 11.00 2.12
C LEU A 89 21.83 12.35 1.91
N ALA A 90 22.39 13.44 2.44
CA ALA A 90 21.81 14.78 2.27
C ALA A 90 21.78 15.22 0.79
N LYS A 91 22.80 14.86 0.02
CA LYS A 91 22.86 15.17 -1.42
C LYS A 91 21.89 14.31 -2.22
N ILE A 92 21.76 13.04 -1.87
CA ILE A 92 20.79 12.11 -2.46
C ILE A 92 19.37 12.63 -2.23
N GLN A 93 19.05 13.01 -0.99
CA GLN A 93 17.75 13.58 -0.63
C GLN A 93 17.46 14.88 -1.40
N GLN A 94 18.44 15.78 -1.48
CA GLN A 94 18.32 17.03 -2.24
C GLN A 94 18.07 16.74 -3.72
N ALA A 95 18.83 15.84 -4.33
CA ALA A 95 18.70 15.48 -5.74
C ALA A 95 17.32 14.89 -6.07
N ILE A 96 16.76 14.05 -5.19
CA ILE A 96 15.42 13.46 -5.37
C ILE A 96 14.33 14.54 -5.23
N ASN A 97 14.48 15.45 -4.26
CA ASN A 97 13.49 16.49 -3.99
C ASN A 97 13.42 17.56 -5.08
N THR A 98 14.53 17.85 -5.74
CA THR A 98 14.63 18.88 -6.78
C THR A 98 14.54 18.33 -8.20
N ALA A 99 14.58 17.01 -8.38
CA ALA A 99 14.34 16.38 -9.67
C ALA A 99 12.92 16.67 -10.15
N ARG A 100 12.80 17.19 -11.38
CA ARG A 100 11.53 17.45 -12.04
C ARG A 100 11.02 16.17 -12.68
N HIS A 101 9.75 15.86 -12.48
CA HIS A 101 9.12 14.73 -13.17
C HIS A 101 8.79 15.13 -14.61
N GLU A 102 9.25 14.35 -15.59
CA GLU A 102 9.07 14.67 -17.02
C GLU A 102 7.61 14.84 -17.44
N VAL A 103 6.68 14.18 -16.73
CA VAL A 103 5.23 14.21 -17.04
C VAL A 103 4.56 15.48 -16.50
N THR A 104 4.91 15.90 -15.28
CA THR A 104 4.22 17.00 -14.58
C THR A 104 5.00 18.32 -14.70
N GLY A 105 6.31 18.26 -14.94
CA GLY A 105 7.19 19.42 -14.93
C GLY A 105 7.49 19.97 -13.53
N ASP A 106 6.83 19.47 -12.49
CA ASP A 106 7.02 19.86 -11.09
C ASP A 106 8.02 18.97 -10.37
N THR A 107 8.56 19.49 -9.26
CA THR A 107 9.42 18.74 -8.36
C THR A 107 8.60 18.04 -7.29
N SER A 108 9.13 16.95 -6.71
CA SER A 108 8.43 16.21 -5.65
C SER A 108 8.07 17.06 -4.41
N GLN A 109 8.79 18.17 -4.19
CA GLN A 109 8.54 19.12 -3.08
C GLN A 109 7.60 20.27 -3.41
N SER A 110 7.20 20.48 -4.66
CA SER A 110 6.33 21.61 -5.05
C SER A 110 4.83 21.31 -5.01
N ALA A 111 4.43 20.06 -4.71
CA ALA A 111 3.04 19.70 -4.45
C ALA A 111 2.64 20.09 -3.01
N THR A 112 2.40 21.38 -2.78
CA THR A 112 1.74 21.90 -1.55
C THR A 112 0.75 22.99 -1.92
#